data_AF-A0A2A3JU35-F1
#
_entry.id   AF-A0A2A3JU35-F1
#
_cell.length_a   1.000
_cell.length_b   1.000
_cell.length_c   1.000
_cell.angle_alpha   90.00
_cell.angle_beta   90.00
_cell.angle_gamma   90.00
#
_symmetry.space_group_name_H-M   'P 1'
#
loop_
_entity.id
_entity.type
_entity.pdbx_description
1 polymer ?
#
loop_
_entity_poly.entity_id
_entity_poly.type
_entity_poly.pdbx_seq_one_letter_code
_entity_poly.pdbx_strand_id
1 'polypeptide(L)'
;KADVAAVALARGMEDASFADEDQAAILVQMASPFAGSEYHVSVDDRPYLQRVQDANQTIIDQLGSEAREALDGVVEHYYYDKRVTEFEGTSGEMNFINRDFAVWEEEFDKELDLYITEWNVRTSDTTETGLRSASVMVEMTSNMNELGVDAAHVWPVQHNTPTDLAGKQHEDVLTDAEGRVLNTINGATFDLMSSSLPGLELLDTDLSVEDGSFTFHAWQSEESTVVYVASRATETIELEFDLGALVPGYTSASAVKIGADASANSSDGVHYVPGEGFQEADSLLVDGQRYYINENDVRAELTDIAITGTTVPITLDPFEVIEITFDTSGVDVTGPDGGGATGERITGSTSADTLEGGDGDDTLEGLSGDDRLVGGKGDDSANGGDGDDRLLGWGGSDYLKGGDGNDLISGNQGSDTLVGSEGDDTLTGNEEDDELNGMVGNDRLSGGPGADTLTGWAGRDVFVLEEGDLTGEDVITDFTPGKDVIEVDLPGIDDLSDLTFSTEDDGIIVRFGTQGSLLLQGDLRISDVNAARNFSFV
;
A
#
# COMPACT_ATOMS: atom_id res chain seq x y z
N LYS A 1 30.70 -10.69 1.67
CA LYS A 1 31.08 -9.25 1.76
C LYS A 1 30.26 -8.56 2.82
N ALA A 2 28.94 -8.72 2.78
CA ALA A 2 28.02 -8.31 3.84
C ALA A 2 28.53 -8.72 5.24
N ASP A 3 28.80 -10.01 5.47
CA ASP A 3 29.35 -10.54 6.73
C ASP A 3 30.52 -9.70 7.30
N VAL A 4 31.62 -9.61 6.53
CA VAL A 4 32.82 -8.87 6.94
C VAL A 4 32.54 -7.38 7.15
N ALA A 5 31.65 -6.78 6.35
CA ALA A 5 31.32 -5.37 6.45
C ALA A 5 30.49 -5.06 7.70
N ALA A 6 29.43 -5.84 7.96
CA ALA A 6 28.57 -5.70 9.12
C ALA A 6 29.37 -5.82 10.42
N VAL A 7 30.18 -6.89 10.56
CA VAL A 7 31.03 -7.09 11.74
C VAL A 7 32.05 -5.96 11.90
N ALA A 8 32.62 -5.47 10.81
CA ALA A 8 33.61 -4.39 10.87
C ALA A 8 32.99 -3.05 11.27
N LEU A 9 31.76 -2.75 10.80
CA LEU A 9 31.04 -1.54 11.14
C LEU A 9 30.60 -1.56 12.60
N ALA A 10 29.95 -2.64 13.05
CA ALA A 10 29.50 -2.79 14.44
C ALA A 10 30.65 -2.65 15.43
N ARG A 11 31.72 -3.44 15.26
CA ARG A 11 32.93 -3.33 16.11
C ARG A 11 33.58 -1.95 16.02
N GLY A 12 33.57 -1.35 14.82
CA GLY A 12 34.12 -0.01 14.62
C GLY A 12 33.37 1.06 15.41
N MET A 13 32.04 0.96 15.49
CA MET A 13 31.20 1.86 16.28
C MET A 13 31.39 1.63 17.79
N GLU A 14 31.44 0.36 18.22
CA GLU A 14 31.73 -0.01 19.61
C GLU A 14 33.11 0.49 20.07
N ASP A 15 34.16 0.25 19.27
CA ASP A 15 35.52 0.70 19.55
C ASP A 15 35.64 2.23 19.59
N ALA A 16 34.80 2.92 18.80
CA ALA A 16 34.69 4.38 18.80
C ALA A 16 33.85 4.92 19.98
N SER A 17 33.17 4.05 20.72
CA SER A 17 32.31 4.38 21.86
C SER A 17 31.15 5.32 21.49
N PHE A 18 30.53 5.09 20.32
CA PHE A 18 29.23 5.69 20.03
C PHE A 18 28.19 5.19 21.03
N ALA A 19 27.33 6.08 21.52
CA ALA A 19 26.15 5.65 22.27
C ALA A 19 25.22 4.88 21.33
N ASP A 20 24.43 3.94 21.85
CA ASP A 20 23.55 3.10 21.01
C ASP A 20 22.61 3.96 20.15
N GLU A 21 22.09 5.06 20.70
CA GLU A 21 21.26 6.06 20.01
C GLU A 21 21.98 6.85 18.88
N ASP A 22 23.32 6.85 18.87
CA ASP A 22 24.14 7.52 17.87
C ASP A 22 24.75 6.55 16.83
N GLN A 23 24.49 5.24 16.97
CA GLN A 23 24.99 4.24 16.02
C GLN A 23 24.17 4.28 14.73
N ALA A 24 24.85 4.17 13.59
CA ALA A 24 24.19 4.11 12.30
C ALA A 24 23.67 2.69 12.05
N ALA A 25 22.46 2.58 11.49
CA ALA A 25 21.91 1.30 11.05
C ALA A 25 22.85 0.62 10.03
N ILE A 26 23.07 -0.67 10.22
CA ILE A 26 23.87 -1.52 9.34
C ILE A 26 22.92 -2.31 8.47
N LEU A 27 22.82 -1.88 7.21
CA LEU A 27 21.89 -2.44 6.25
C LEU A 27 22.58 -3.32 5.21
N VAL A 28 21.85 -4.28 4.66
CA VAL A 28 22.31 -5.14 3.57
C VAL A 28 21.36 -5.10 2.37
N GLN A 29 21.91 -4.81 1.20
CA GLN A 29 21.17 -4.88 -0.06
C GLN A 29 20.68 -6.30 -0.33
N MET A 30 19.37 -6.44 -0.52
CA MET A 30 18.75 -7.67 -0.99
C MET A 30 19.20 -7.97 -2.43
N ALA A 31 19.32 -9.25 -2.74
CA ALA A 31 19.71 -9.68 -4.06
C ALA A 31 18.50 -9.62 -5.01
N SER A 32 18.47 -8.60 -5.87
CA SER A 32 17.61 -8.58 -7.05
C SER A 32 18.41 -8.94 -8.31
N PRO A 33 18.57 -10.24 -8.68
CA PRO A 33 19.23 -10.64 -9.92
C PRO A 33 18.43 -10.20 -11.14
N PHE A 34 18.64 -8.95 -11.54
CA PHE A 34 18.02 -8.25 -12.67
C PHE A 34 17.82 -9.17 -13.89
N ALA A 35 16.63 -9.13 -14.49
CA ALA A 35 16.31 -9.81 -15.74
C ALA A 35 17.02 -9.17 -16.93
N GLY A 36 18.35 -9.32 -16.99
CA GLY A 36 19.19 -8.78 -18.05
C GLY A 36 19.22 -7.26 -18.06
N SER A 37 20.38 -6.69 -17.77
CA SER A 37 20.69 -5.42 -18.43
C SER A 37 20.46 -5.62 -19.93
N GLU A 38 20.09 -4.58 -20.67
CA GLU A 38 19.97 -4.60 -22.15
C GLU A 38 21.26 -5.08 -22.86
N TYR A 39 22.31 -5.41 -22.11
CA TYR A 39 23.61 -5.90 -22.51
C TYR A 39 23.97 -7.31 -21.99
N HIS A 40 23.13 -7.96 -21.19
CA HIS A 40 23.39 -9.28 -20.60
C HIS A 40 22.21 -10.25 -20.75
N VAL A 41 22.29 -11.10 -21.78
CA VAL A 41 21.49 -12.33 -21.88
C VAL A 41 21.86 -13.25 -20.71
N SER A 42 20.89 -13.56 -19.86
CA SER A 42 21.04 -14.60 -18.82
C SER A 42 21.47 -15.92 -19.47
N VAL A 43 22.45 -16.59 -18.85
CA VAL A 43 22.84 -17.98 -19.15
C VAL A 43 22.22 -18.98 -18.17
N ASP A 44 21.29 -18.51 -17.33
CA ASP A 44 20.61 -19.26 -16.28
C ASP A 44 19.13 -19.46 -16.67
N ASP A 45 18.75 -20.72 -16.87
CA ASP A 45 17.45 -21.17 -17.34
C ASP A 45 16.43 -21.35 -16.20
N ARG A 46 16.81 -21.15 -14.93
CA ARG A 46 15.88 -21.22 -13.78
C ARG A 46 14.84 -20.08 -13.84
N PRO A 47 13.62 -20.26 -13.29
CA PRO A 47 12.65 -19.16 -13.14
C PRO A 47 13.26 -17.94 -12.44
N TYR A 48 12.84 -16.72 -12.82
CA TYR A 48 13.39 -15.47 -12.25
C TYR A 48 13.27 -15.46 -10.72
N LEU A 49 12.08 -15.76 -10.22
CA LEU A 49 11.79 -15.82 -8.80
C LEU A 49 12.73 -16.77 -8.03
N GLN A 50 12.90 -17.99 -8.54
CA GLN A 50 13.81 -18.95 -7.91
C GLN A 50 15.24 -18.40 -7.82
N ARG A 51 15.70 -17.63 -8.81
CA ARG A 51 17.04 -17.03 -8.76
C ARG A 51 17.15 -15.93 -7.70
N VAL A 52 16.08 -15.19 -7.46
CA VAL A 52 16.02 -14.13 -6.43
C VAL A 52 16.10 -14.75 -5.04
N GLN A 53 15.23 -15.72 -4.74
CA GLN A 53 15.24 -16.47 -3.48
C GLN A 53 16.60 -17.14 -3.23
N ASP A 54 17.12 -17.89 -4.21
CA ASP A 54 18.41 -18.56 -4.09
C ASP A 54 19.55 -17.55 -3.84
N ALA A 55 19.47 -16.35 -4.41
CA ALA A 55 20.50 -15.32 -4.24
C ALA A 55 20.44 -14.68 -2.85
N ASN A 56 19.25 -14.35 -2.34
CA ASN A 56 19.06 -13.84 -0.98
C ASN A 56 19.48 -14.89 0.06
N GLN A 57 19.02 -16.13 -0.06
CA GLN A 57 19.42 -17.23 0.83
C GLN A 57 20.95 -17.44 0.82
N THR A 58 21.58 -17.35 -0.36
CA THR A 58 23.05 -17.47 -0.47
C THR A 58 23.79 -16.37 0.29
N ILE A 59 23.23 -15.17 0.40
CA ILE A 59 23.80 -14.09 1.20
C ILE A 59 23.64 -14.43 2.68
N ILE A 60 22.44 -14.78 3.12
CA ILE A 60 22.08 -15.12 4.50
C ILE A 60 22.95 -16.27 5.03
N ASP A 61 23.07 -17.37 4.28
CA ASP A 61 23.89 -18.54 4.62
C ASP A 61 25.38 -18.20 4.86
N GLN A 62 25.87 -17.14 4.24
CA GLN A 62 27.26 -16.69 4.37
C GLN A 62 27.47 -15.72 5.53
N LEU A 63 26.41 -15.23 6.18
CA LEU A 63 26.52 -14.40 7.37
C LEU A 63 26.90 -15.26 8.57
N GLY A 64 27.92 -14.83 9.32
CA GLY A 64 28.21 -15.35 10.65
C GLY A 64 27.19 -14.84 11.67
N SER A 65 27.17 -15.46 12.86
CA SER A 65 26.27 -15.05 13.94
C SER A 65 26.47 -13.59 14.37
N GLU A 66 27.72 -13.12 14.39
CA GLU A 66 28.04 -11.74 14.73
C GLU A 66 27.56 -10.75 13.67
N ALA A 67 27.56 -11.13 12.40
CA ALA A 67 27.01 -10.29 11.34
C ALA A 67 25.47 -10.24 11.41
N ARG A 68 24.81 -11.37 11.68
CA ARG A 68 23.35 -11.40 11.87
C ARG A 68 22.90 -10.54 13.04
N GLU A 69 23.61 -10.61 14.17
CA GLU A 69 23.33 -9.76 15.35
C GLU A 69 23.50 -8.27 15.02
N ALA A 70 24.52 -7.94 14.23
CA ALA A 70 24.87 -6.58 13.85
C ALA A 70 24.01 -5.94 12.75
N LEU A 71 23.28 -6.71 11.94
CA LEU A 71 22.47 -6.17 10.83
C LEU A 71 21.14 -5.63 11.38
N ASP A 72 20.79 -4.40 11.06
CA ASP A 72 19.56 -3.77 11.53
C ASP A 72 18.41 -3.91 10.53
N GLY A 73 18.72 -4.05 9.25
CA GLY A 73 17.71 -4.13 8.21
C GLY A 73 18.25 -4.51 6.84
N VAL A 74 17.35 -4.54 5.87
CA VAL A 74 17.65 -4.82 4.47
C VAL A 74 17.32 -3.62 3.58
N VAL A 75 17.81 -3.66 2.34
CA VAL A 75 17.63 -2.60 1.38
C VAL A 75 17.12 -3.13 0.05
N GLU A 76 16.15 -2.43 -0.56
CA GLU A 76 15.67 -2.66 -1.92
C GLU A 76 15.51 -1.35 -2.74
N HIS A 77 15.34 -1.48 -4.05
CA HIS A 77 15.04 -0.38 -4.96
C HIS A 77 13.61 -0.52 -5.52
N TYR A 78 12.85 0.58 -5.58
CA TYR A 78 11.47 0.58 -6.07
C TYR A 78 11.28 1.53 -7.25
N TYR A 79 11.29 0.98 -8.47
CA TYR A 79 11.06 1.76 -9.69
C TYR A 79 9.77 1.32 -10.37
N TYR A 80 8.82 2.25 -10.50
CA TYR A 80 7.65 2.05 -11.35
C TYR A 80 8.08 2.08 -12.82
N ASP A 81 7.73 1.11 -13.67
CA ASP A 81 8.17 1.03 -15.10
C ASP A 81 7.01 0.74 -16.09
N LYS A 82 5.75 0.84 -15.64
CA LYS A 82 4.54 0.74 -16.49
C LYS A 82 4.26 2.03 -17.26
N ARG A 83 3.46 1.93 -18.32
CA ARG A 83 2.98 3.10 -19.08
C ARG A 83 1.95 3.86 -18.27
N VAL A 84 2.27 5.09 -17.86
CA VAL A 84 1.42 5.98 -17.02
C VAL A 84 0.07 6.37 -17.69
N THR A 85 -0.15 5.98 -18.95
CA THR A 85 -1.46 6.13 -19.63
C THR A 85 -2.45 5.02 -19.29
N GLU A 86 -2.00 3.93 -18.68
CA GLU A 86 -2.79 2.80 -18.19
C GLU A 86 -2.76 2.83 -16.65
N PHE A 87 -3.56 3.71 -16.04
CA PHE A 87 -3.86 3.64 -14.59
C PHE A 87 -4.79 2.44 -14.31
N GLU A 88 -4.42 1.24 -14.77
CA GLU A 88 -5.14 0.02 -14.46
C GLU A 88 -4.69 -0.45 -13.06
N GLY A 89 -5.68 -0.76 -12.23
CA GLY A 89 -5.56 -0.89 -10.78
C GLY A 89 -4.48 -1.84 -10.29
N THR A 90 -4.04 -1.54 -9.06
CA THR A 90 -2.97 -2.17 -8.28
C THR A 90 -1.60 -2.02 -8.93
N SER A 91 -0.70 -1.35 -8.21
CA SER A 91 0.69 -1.22 -8.64
C SER A 91 1.27 -2.61 -8.95
N GLY A 92 0.91 -3.68 -8.20
CA GLY A 92 1.33 -5.07 -8.45
C GLY A 92 2.86 -5.25 -8.54
N GLU A 93 3.58 -4.16 -8.31
CA GLU A 93 5.02 -3.97 -8.46
C GLU A 93 5.65 -3.94 -7.07
N MET A 94 4.90 -4.17 -6.00
CA MET A 94 5.39 -4.13 -4.62
C MET A 94 5.51 -5.53 -4.02
N ASN A 95 4.73 -6.51 -4.52
CA ASN A 95 4.77 -7.90 -4.06
C ASN A 95 6.18 -8.49 -4.15
N PHE A 96 7.02 -8.02 -5.07
CA PHE A 96 8.40 -8.50 -5.16
C PHE A 96 9.26 -8.08 -3.96
N ILE A 97 9.00 -6.92 -3.34
CA ILE A 97 9.76 -6.41 -2.19
C ILE A 97 9.39 -7.21 -0.94
N ASN A 98 8.09 -7.34 -0.64
CA ASN A 98 7.62 -8.17 0.48
C ASN A 98 8.12 -9.60 0.38
N ARG A 99 7.97 -10.22 -0.79
CA ARG A 99 8.53 -11.55 -1.09
C ARG A 99 10.02 -11.68 -0.85
N ASP A 100 10.80 -10.71 -1.33
CA ASP A 100 12.26 -10.77 -1.20
C ASP A 100 12.68 -10.55 0.25
N PHE A 101 11.92 -9.73 0.99
CA PHE A 101 12.11 -9.41 2.40
C PHE A 101 11.74 -10.58 3.33
N ALA A 102 10.65 -11.30 3.05
CA ALA A 102 10.20 -12.46 3.82
C ALA A 102 11.31 -13.52 4.01
N VAL A 103 12.13 -13.76 2.99
CA VAL A 103 13.30 -14.68 3.05
C VAL A 103 14.30 -14.26 4.13
N TRP A 104 14.42 -12.96 4.42
CA TRP A 104 15.28 -12.43 5.46
C TRP A 104 14.62 -12.49 6.84
N GLU A 105 13.33 -12.16 6.94
CA GLU A 105 12.60 -12.19 8.21
C GLU A 105 12.53 -13.60 8.82
N GLU A 106 12.29 -14.62 7.99
CA GLU A 106 12.25 -16.03 8.44
C GLU A 106 13.58 -16.52 9.06
N GLU A 107 14.71 -15.93 8.66
CA GLU A 107 16.06 -16.41 8.99
C GLU A 107 16.76 -15.59 10.10
N PHE A 108 16.07 -14.57 10.65
CA PHE A 108 16.58 -13.72 11.72
C PHE A 108 15.69 -13.83 12.97
N ASP A 109 16.30 -14.04 14.13
CA ASP A 109 15.59 -14.08 15.43
C ASP A 109 15.17 -12.67 15.93
N LYS A 110 15.06 -11.70 15.01
CA LYS A 110 14.70 -10.30 15.27
C LYS A 110 14.06 -9.70 14.04
N GLU A 111 13.19 -8.72 14.28
CA GLU A 111 12.65 -7.84 13.25
C GLU A 111 13.80 -7.08 12.56
N LEU A 112 13.68 -6.95 11.25
CA LEU A 112 14.62 -6.24 10.40
C LEU A 112 13.89 -5.04 9.80
N ASP A 113 14.50 -3.88 9.82
CA ASP A 113 13.94 -2.72 9.13
C ASP A 113 13.99 -2.94 7.60
N LEU A 114 13.00 -2.42 6.87
CA LEU A 114 12.96 -2.39 5.40
C LEU A 114 13.25 -0.98 4.87
N TYR A 115 14.39 -0.83 4.19
CA TYR A 115 14.77 0.45 3.58
C TYR A 115 14.67 0.42 2.06
N ILE A 116 14.10 1.47 1.49
CA ILE A 116 14.16 1.71 0.04
C ILE A 116 15.23 2.76 -0.26
N THR A 117 16.38 2.37 -0.82
CA THR A 117 17.48 3.35 -1.05
C THR A 117 17.45 4.02 -2.40
N GLU A 118 16.66 3.52 -3.33
CA GLU A 118 16.39 4.18 -4.59
C GLU A 118 14.94 3.93 -5.00
N TRP A 119 14.16 4.98 -5.18
CA TRP A 119 12.85 4.86 -5.81
C TRP A 119 12.52 6.04 -6.71
N ASN A 120 11.75 5.78 -7.77
CA ASN A 120 11.19 6.81 -8.64
C ASN A 120 10.19 6.22 -9.62
N VAL A 121 9.43 7.10 -10.29
CA VAL A 121 8.71 6.76 -11.51
C VAL A 121 9.72 6.71 -12.66
N ARG A 122 10.10 5.50 -13.07
CA ARG A 122 10.96 5.26 -14.23
C ARG A 122 10.08 5.09 -15.46
N THR A 123 10.40 5.74 -16.55
CA THR A 123 9.66 5.49 -17.78
C THR A 123 10.59 5.32 -18.96
N SER A 124 10.20 4.38 -19.81
CA SER A 124 10.78 4.21 -21.15
C SER A 124 10.26 5.26 -22.15
N ASP A 125 9.28 6.08 -21.76
CA ASP A 125 8.62 7.10 -22.57
C ASP A 125 8.68 8.49 -21.90
N THR A 126 9.80 9.19 -22.03
CA THR A 126 9.99 10.53 -21.41
C THR A 126 9.07 11.62 -21.97
N THR A 127 8.29 11.32 -23.02
CA THR A 127 7.32 12.24 -23.60
C THR A 127 5.98 12.20 -22.85
N GLU A 128 5.49 11.02 -22.47
CA GLU A 128 4.16 10.87 -21.85
C GLU A 128 4.12 11.07 -20.33
N THR A 129 5.26 10.96 -19.65
CA THR A 129 5.34 10.77 -18.18
C THR A 129 5.16 12.03 -17.34
N GLY A 130 5.45 13.21 -17.89
CA GLY A 130 5.79 14.42 -17.14
C GLY A 130 4.94 14.69 -15.87
N LEU A 131 3.90 15.52 -15.95
CA LEU A 131 3.12 15.85 -14.76
C LEU A 131 2.29 14.64 -14.24
N ARG A 132 2.04 13.64 -15.09
CA ARG A 132 1.23 12.44 -14.76
C ARG A 132 1.81 11.63 -13.60
N SER A 133 3.14 11.63 -13.47
CA SER A 133 3.88 10.91 -12.44
C SER A 133 3.59 11.38 -11.00
N ALA A 134 3.06 12.60 -10.82
CA ALA A 134 2.79 13.16 -9.50
C ALA A 134 1.82 12.29 -8.68
N SER A 135 0.71 11.84 -9.30
CA SER A 135 -0.25 10.94 -8.63
C SER A 135 0.34 9.55 -8.34
N VAL A 136 1.25 9.07 -9.19
CA VAL A 136 1.89 7.76 -9.03
C VAL A 136 2.83 7.78 -7.84
N MET A 137 3.55 8.87 -7.59
CA MET A 137 4.41 8.94 -6.41
C MET A 137 3.65 8.97 -5.09
N VAL A 138 2.49 9.63 -5.05
CA VAL A 138 1.62 9.61 -3.87
C VAL A 138 1.18 8.17 -3.60
N GLU A 139 0.77 7.44 -4.64
CA GLU A 139 0.43 6.02 -4.55
C GLU A 139 1.62 5.15 -4.15
N MET A 140 2.78 5.31 -4.79
CA MET A 140 4.02 4.60 -4.42
C MET A 140 4.38 4.81 -2.95
N THR A 141 4.11 5.99 -2.39
CA THR A 141 4.37 6.26 -0.98
C THR A 141 3.38 5.55 -0.07
N SER A 142 2.08 5.59 -0.41
CA SER A 142 1.05 4.79 0.28
C SER A 142 1.43 3.31 0.30
N ASN A 143 1.78 2.75 -0.85
CA ASN A 143 2.19 1.36 -0.96
C ASN A 143 3.42 1.08 -0.08
N MET A 144 4.42 1.98 -0.03
CA MET A 144 5.60 1.79 0.82
C MET A 144 5.23 1.77 2.30
N ASN A 145 4.27 2.61 2.73
CA ASN A 145 3.75 2.55 4.08
C ASN A 145 3.03 1.22 4.37
N GLU A 146 2.24 0.70 3.42
CA GLU A 146 1.56 -0.60 3.55
C GLU A 146 2.53 -1.78 3.67
N LEU A 147 3.72 -1.72 3.05
CA LEU A 147 4.76 -2.75 3.22
C LEU A 147 5.59 -2.60 4.51
N GLY A 148 5.32 -1.59 5.34
CA GLY A 148 6.16 -1.31 6.51
C GLY A 148 7.56 -0.78 6.18
N VAL A 149 7.72 -0.05 5.07
CA VAL A 149 9.01 0.59 4.75
C VAL A 149 9.34 1.68 5.77
N ASP A 150 10.45 1.53 6.50
CA ASP A 150 10.90 2.49 7.52
C ASP A 150 11.40 3.81 6.92
N ALA A 151 12.14 3.72 5.81
CA ALA A 151 12.64 4.91 5.13
C ALA A 151 12.89 4.67 3.64
N ALA A 152 12.54 5.67 2.84
CA ALA A 152 12.70 5.66 1.39
C ALA A 152 13.50 6.87 0.88
N HIS A 153 14.44 6.63 -0.05
CA HIS A 153 15.27 7.65 -0.68
C HIS A 153 15.00 7.73 -2.19
N VAL A 154 14.50 8.87 -2.65
CA VAL A 154 14.20 9.07 -4.08
C VAL A 154 15.48 9.15 -4.93
N TRP A 155 15.47 8.59 -6.14
CA TRP A 155 16.61 8.61 -7.05
C TRP A 155 16.28 8.88 -8.53
N PRO A 156 17.04 9.73 -9.24
CA PRO A 156 17.83 10.81 -8.66
C PRO A 156 16.86 11.85 -8.07
N VAL A 157 17.34 12.66 -7.13
CA VAL A 157 16.57 13.81 -6.66
C VAL A 157 16.51 14.83 -7.81
N GLN A 158 15.48 14.74 -8.67
CA GLN A 158 15.29 15.63 -9.80
C GLN A 158 14.64 16.92 -9.32
N HIS A 159 15.48 17.89 -8.96
CA HIS A 159 15.05 19.26 -8.76
C HIS A 159 15.04 19.98 -10.11
N ASN A 160 14.08 20.89 -10.33
CA ASN A 160 14.19 21.80 -11.45
C ASN A 160 15.37 22.74 -11.19
N THR A 161 16.52 22.36 -11.74
CA THR A 161 17.57 23.32 -11.95
C THR A 161 17.18 24.18 -13.16
N PRO A 162 17.71 25.40 -13.29
CA PRO A 162 17.61 26.17 -14.53
C PRO A 162 18.14 25.43 -15.78
N THR A 163 18.73 24.24 -15.62
CA THR A 163 19.28 23.40 -16.70
C THR A 163 18.37 22.26 -17.12
N ASP A 164 17.43 21.86 -16.27
CA ASP A 164 16.39 20.85 -16.59
C ASP A 164 15.17 21.51 -17.23
N LEU A 165 14.93 22.80 -16.95
CA LEU A 165 14.13 23.67 -17.82
C LEU A 165 14.94 24.00 -19.07
N ALA A 166 14.42 23.66 -20.24
CA ALA A 166 15.18 23.64 -21.48
C ALA A 166 16.11 24.86 -21.73
N GLY A 167 17.41 24.58 -21.87
CA GLY A 167 18.28 25.31 -22.79
C GLY A 167 19.30 26.32 -22.25
N LYS A 168 19.57 26.46 -20.95
CA LYS A 168 20.70 27.29 -20.45
C LYS A 168 21.42 26.72 -19.23
N GLN A 169 22.72 26.46 -19.38
CA GLN A 169 23.60 26.07 -18.27
C GLN A 169 23.75 27.21 -17.23
N HIS A 170 23.16 27.08 -16.03
CA HIS A 170 23.53 27.84 -14.83
C HIS A 170 23.14 27.08 -13.53
N GLU A 171 23.93 27.29 -12.47
CA GLU A 171 24.04 26.42 -11.27
C GLU A 171 23.13 26.78 -10.07
N ASP A 172 22.25 27.79 -10.17
CA ASP A 172 21.50 28.31 -9.01
C ASP A 172 20.08 27.73 -8.90
N VAL A 173 19.72 27.24 -7.70
CA VAL A 173 18.37 26.76 -7.36
C VAL A 173 17.36 27.93 -7.40
N LEU A 174 16.19 27.71 -8.00
CA LEU A 174 15.10 28.68 -8.02
C LEU A 174 14.21 28.52 -6.79
N THR A 175 13.81 29.65 -6.18
CA THR A 175 12.87 29.65 -5.06
C THR A 175 11.75 30.67 -5.26
N ASP A 176 10.61 30.43 -4.62
CA ASP A 176 9.52 31.41 -4.53
C ASP A 176 9.79 32.50 -3.47
N ALA A 177 8.78 33.32 -3.18
CA ALA A 177 8.90 34.41 -2.22
C ALA A 177 9.03 33.91 -0.77
N GLU A 178 8.55 32.70 -0.50
CA GLU A 178 8.56 32.00 0.79
C GLU A 178 9.87 31.21 0.98
N GLY A 179 10.69 31.10 -0.07
CA GLY A 179 11.98 30.40 -0.06
C GLY A 179 11.87 28.91 -0.37
N ARG A 180 10.70 28.44 -0.81
CA ARG A 180 10.49 27.04 -1.24
C ARG A 180 11.13 26.83 -2.60
N VAL A 181 11.75 25.66 -2.78
CA VAL A 181 12.40 25.31 -4.05
C VAL A 181 11.35 25.08 -5.13
N LEU A 182 11.53 25.72 -6.28
CA LEU A 182 10.66 25.56 -7.43
C LEU A 182 11.14 24.37 -8.28
N ASN A 183 10.56 23.20 -8.03
CA ASN A 183 10.87 21.93 -8.71
C ASN A 183 9.98 21.68 -9.94
N THR A 184 10.01 20.47 -10.51
CA THR A 184 8.91 19.94 -11.33
C THR A 184 7.69 19.70 -10.43
N ILE A 185 6.49 19.51 -10.97
CA ILE A 185 5.33 19.13 -10.11
C ILE A 185 5.66 17.84 -9.35
N ASN A 186 6.31 16.88 -10.02
CA ASN A 186 6.79 15.67 -9.40
C ASN A 186 7.76 15.99 -8.22
N GLY A 187 8.89 16.65 -8.47
CA GLY A 187 9.84 16.98 -7.40
C GLY A 187 9.26 17.89 -6.30
N ALA A 188 8.28 18.73 -6.62
CA ALA A 188 7.57 19.54 -5.62
C ALA A 188 6.63 18.70 -4.76
N THR A 189 5.99 17.67 -5.35
CA THR A 189 5.16 16.69 -4.65
C THR A 189 6.02 15.90 -3.68
N PHE A 190 7.17 15.39 -4.13
CA PHE A 190 8.12 14.70 -3.25
C PHE A 190 8.66 15.60 -2.12
N ASP A 191 9.08 16.83 -2.42
CA ASP A 191 9.59 17.76 -1.41
C ASP A 191 8.55 18.06 -0.32
N LEU A 192 7.28 18.17 -0.71
CA LEU A 192 6.19 18.40 0.24
C LEU A 192 5.96 17.16 1.11
N MET A 193 5.84 15.98 0.49
CA MET A 193 5.63 14.71 1.19
C MET A 193 6.77 14.39 2.17
N SER A 194 8.02 14.54 1.74
CA SER A 194 9.21 14.32 2.58
C SER A 194 9.33 15.32 3.73
N SER A 195 8.57 16.42 3.69
CA SER A 195 8.50 17.41 4.76
C SER A 195 7.32 17.20 5.71
N SER A 196 6.19 16.68 5.22
CA SER A 196 4.93 16.63 5.97
C SER A 196 4.55 15.25 6.49
N LEU A 197 5.00 14.17 5.85
CA LEU A 197 4.65 12.80 6.21
C LEU A 197 5.55 12.14 7.29
N PRO A 198 6.82 12.53 7.53
CA PRO A 198 7.63 11.85 8.54
C PRO A 198 6.96 11.82 9.93
N GLY A 199 6.79 10.61 10.47
CA GLY A 199 6.15 10.37 11.78
C GLY A 199 4.62 10.32 11.74
N LEU A 200 4.00 10.27 10.57
CA LEU A 200 2.58 10.00 10.38
C LEU A 200 2.38 8.58 9.85
N GLU A 201 1.29 7.95 10.24
CA GLU A 201 0.84 6.63 9.80
C GLU A 201 -0.17 6.77 8.66
N LEU A 202 -0.15 5.85 7.69
CA LEU A 202 -1.12 5.85 6.59
C LEU A 202 -2.51 5.53 7.14
N LEU A 203 -3.51 6.29 6.71
CA LEU A 203 -4.91 6.00 6.96
C LEU A 203 -5.50 5.23 5.81
N ASP A 204 -6.22 4.15 6.13
CA ASP A 204 -7.09 3.51 5.16
C ASP A 204 -8.22 4.48 4.76
N THR A 205 -8.26 4.81 3.47
CA THR A 205 -9.17 5.83 2.94
C THR A 205 -9.97 5.25 1.78
N ASP A 206 -11.24 4.96 2.05
CA ASP A 206 -12.21 4.46 1.05
C ASP A 206 -12.69 5.53 0.04
N LEU A 207 -11.83 6.49 -0.30
CA LEU A 207 -12.13 7.50 -1.31
C LEU A 207 -11.60 7.05 -2.67
N SER A 208 -12.32 6.11 -3.29
CA SER A 208 -12.14 5.77 -4.70
C SER A 208 -13.13 6.54 -5.57
N VAL A 209 -12.65 7.06 -6.70
CA VAL A 209 -13.50 7.69 -7.71
C VAL A 209 -13.72 6.66 -8.80
N GLU A 210 -14.98 6.34 -9.12
CA GLU A 210 -15.32 5.30 -10.11
C GLU A 210 -14.62 5.48 -11.47
N ASP A 211 -14.30 6.72 -11.86
CA ASP A 211 -13.63 7.04 -13.11
C ASP A 211 -12.10 7.20 -13.01
N GLY A 212 -11.54 7.07 -11.81
CA GLY A 212 -10.11 7.21 -11.53
C GLY A 212 -9.54 8.61 -11.82
N SER A 213 -10.40 9.63 -11.88
CA SER A 213 -10.01 11.01 -12.25
C SER A 213 -9.08 11.69 -11.26
N PHE A 214 -9.00 11.22 -10.01
CA PHE A 214 -8.00 11.60 -9.03
C PHE A 214 -7.74 10.46 -8.04
N THR A 215 -6.63 10.55 -7.31
CA THR A 215 -6.37 9.71 -6.13
C THR A 215 -6.44 10.53 -4.85
N PHE A 216 -6.74 9.82 -3.77
CA PHE A 216 -6.86 10.36 -2.43
C PHE A 216 -6.07 9.46 -1.49
N HIS A 217 -5.21 10.05 -0.67
CA HIS A 217 -4.47 9.34 0.38
C HIS A 217 -4.37 10.24 1.60
N ALA A 218 -4.46 9.67 2.81
CA ALA A 218 -4.31 10.43 4.05
C ALA A 218 -3.33 9.74 5.00
N TRP A 219 -2.62 10.54 5.78
CA TRP A 219 -1.72 10.10 6.83
C TRP A 219 -2.01 10.88 8.11
N GLN A 220 -1.70 10.32 9.26
CA GLN A 220 -2.06 10.90 10.54
C GLN A 220 -1.07 10.60 11.66
N SER A 221 -0.99 11.54 12.60
CA SER A 221 -0.39 11.40 13.92
C SER A 221 -1.31 12.05 14.96
N GLU A 222 -0.92 11.98 16.24
CA GLU A 222 -1.62 12.68 17.33
C GLU A 222 -1.75 14.20 17.11
N GLU A 223 -0.82 14.81 16.36
CA GLU A 223 -0.74 16.27 16.21
C GLU A 223 -1.26 16.78 14.85
N SER A 224 -1.30 15.91 13.83
CA SER A 224 -1.71 16.31 12.48
C SER A 224 -2.34 15.20 11.66
N THR A 225 -3.26 15.56 10.78
CA THR A 225 -3.67 14.73 9.63
C THR A 225 -3.26 15.43 8.34
N VAL A 226 -2.67 14.71 7.40
CA VAL A 226 -2.21 15.23 6.09
C VAL A 226 -2.92 14.44 5.00
N VAL A 227 -3.57 15.16 4.10
CA VAL A 227 -4.33 14.59 2.99
C VAL A 227 -3.71 15.02 1.68
N TYR A 228 -3.47 14.08 0.79
CA TYR A 228 -3.07 14.32 -0.59
C TYR A 228 -4.20 13.99 -1.55
N VAL A 229 -4.45 14.90 -2.49
CA VAL A 229 -5.36 14.67 -3.61
C VAL A 229 -4.62 14.98 -4.90
N ALA A 230 -4.49 13.99 -5.78
CA ALA A 230 -3.73 14.12 -7.01
C ALA A 230 -4.62 13.87 -8.24
N SER A 231 -4.71 14.86 -9.12
CA SER A 231 -5.47 14.74 -10.37
C SER A 231 -4.81 13.72 -11.32
N ARG A 232 -5.61 12.85 -11.91
CA ARG A 232 -5.26 11.97 -13.03
C ARG A 232 -5.96 12.40 -14.33
N ALA A 233 -6.81 13.42 -14.25
CA ALA A 233 -7.60 13.92 -15.35
C ALA A 233 -6.76 14.73 -16.36
N THR A 234 -7.16 14.68 -17.64
CA THR A 234 -6.64 15.58 -18.69
C THR A 234 -7.41 16.90 -18.81
N GLU A 235 -8.38 17.10 -17.93
CA GLU A 235 -9.23 18.28 -17.84
C GLU A 235 -9.31 18.75 -16.38
N THR A 236 -9.70 20.00 -16.16
CA THR A 236 -9.79 20.59 -14.82
C THR A 236 -10.88 19.89 -14.01
N ILE A 237 -10.55 19.51 -12.78
CA ILE A 237 -11.49 18.95 -11.81
C ILE A 237 -11.86 20.01 -10.76
N GLU A 238 -13.15 20.09 -10.46
CA GLU A 238 -13.69 20.92 -9.40
C GLU A 238 -14.16 20.00 -8.26
N LEU A 239 -13.55 20.16 -7.10
CA LEU A 239 -13.82 19.39 -5.91
C LEU A 239 -14.41 20.30 -4.83
N GLU A 240 -15.38 19.81 -4.09
CA GLU A 240 -15.92 20.50 -2.90
C GLU A 240 -15.65 19.61 -1.69
N PHE A 241 -14.66 19.97 -0.87
CA PHE A 241 -14.32 19.20 0.31
C PHE A 241 -15.07 19.73 1.53
N ASP A 242 -15.80 18.86 2.21
CA ASP A 242 -16.22 19.10 3.59
C ASP A 242 -15.12 18.61 4.53
N LEU A 243 -14.25 19.54 4.91
CA LEU A 243 -13.09 19.32 5.76
C LEU A 243 -13.47 18.84 7.16
N GLY A 244 -14.65 19.22 7.65
CA GLY A 244 -15.14 18.78 8.95
C GLY A 244 -15.71 17.36 8.93
N ALA A 245 -16.18 16.89 7.77
CA ALA A 245 -16.49 15.49 7.54
C ALA A 245 -15.21 14.67 7.30
N LEU A 246 -14.22 15.26 6.63
CA LEU A 246 -12.98 14.58 6.28
C LEU A 246 -12.07 14.32 7.49
N VAL A 247 -11.89 15.34 8.35
CA VAL A 247 -11.11 15.21 9.59
C VAL A 247 -11.92 15.83 10.72
N PRO A 248 -12.83 15.09 11.37
CA PRO A 248 -13.66 15.62 12.43
C PRO A 248 -12.84 16.26 13.56
N GLY A 249 -13.29 17.42 14.04
CA GLY A 249 -12.71 18.06 15.22
C GLY A 249 -11.42 18.87 15.03
N TYR A 250 -10.82 18.87 13.83
CA TYR A 250 -9.61 19.65 13.53
C TYR A 250 -9.67 21.11 14.01
N THR A 251 -8.56 21.64 14.51
CA THR A 251 -8.51 22.99 15.09
C THR A 251 -8.18 24.06 14.06
N SER A 252 -7.35 23.71 13.07
CA SER A 252 -7.04 24.55 11.92
C SER A 252 -6.62 23.68 10.73
N ALA A 253 -6.76 24.21 9.52
CA ALA A 253 -6.28 23.54 8.32
C ALA A 253 -5.62 24.56 7.38
N SER A 254 -4.65 24.08 6.60
CA SER A 254 -4.01 24.81 5.52
C SER A 254 -3.82 23.87 4.34
N ALA A 255 -3.77 24.41 3.13
CA ALA A 255 -3.47 23.58 1.96
C ALA A 255 -2.41 24.23 1.08
N VAL A 256 -1.63 23.39 0.41
CA VAL A 256 -0.65 23.81 -0.59
C VAL A 256 -1.01 23.10 -1.89
N LYS A 257 -1.38 23.88 -2.90
CA LYS A 257 -1.58 23.35 -4.25
C LYS A 257 -0.27 23.37 -5.03
N ILE A 258 0.05 22.25 -5.65
CA ILE A 258 1.19 22.04 -6.54
C ILE A 258 0.65 22.03 -7.97
N GLY A 259 0.81 23.18 -8.63
CA GLY A 259 0.34 23.40 -9.99
C GLY A 259 1.48 23.57 -11.00
N ALA A 260 1.14 23.71 -12.28
CA ALA A 260 2.10 24.15 -13.28
C ALA A 260 2.22 25.68 -13.29
N ASP A 261 3.45 26.20 -13.24
CA ASP A 261 3.73 27.62 -13.41
C ASP A 261 3.39 28.02 -14.86
N ALA A 262 2.28 28.74 -15.03
CA ALA A 262 1.79 29.20 -16.33
C ALA A 262 2.52 30.45 -16.86
N SER A 263 3.55 30.95 -16.15
CA SER A 263 4.31 32.11 -16.59
C SER A 263 5.08 31.82 -17.88
N ALA A 264 5.22 32.84 -18.74
CA ALA A 264 5.86 32.71 -20.04
C ALA A 264 7.36 32.36 -19.99
N ASN A 265 7.96 32.36 -18.80
CA ASN A 265 9.34 31.94 -18.56
C ASN A 265 9.44 30.58 -17.84
N SER A 266 8.31 29.91 -17.58
CA SER A 266 8.25 28.56 -17.05
C SER A 266 8.64 27.54 -18.08
N SER A 267 8.00 27.59 -19.24
CA SER A 267 8.22 26.70 -20.37
C SER A 267 8.48 27.48 -21.66
N ASP A 268 9.31 26.91 -22.52
CA ASP A 268 9.48 27.37 -23.91
C ASP A 268 8.84 26.41 -24.94
N GLY A 269 8.21 25.34 -24.45
CA GLY A 269 7.49 24.34 -25.22
C GLY A 269 8.40 23.30 -25.85
N VAL A 270 9.63 23.14 -25.36
CA VAL A 270 10.63 22.21 -25.88
C VAL A 270 11.34 21.57 -24.70
N HIS A 271 11.66 20.27 -24.76
CA HIS A 271 12.47 19.56 -23.76
C HIS A 271 13.61 18.79 -24.42
N TYR A 272 14.64 18.42 -23.67
CA TYR A 272 15.77 17.63 -24.17
C TYR A 272 15.63 16.16 -23.79
N VAL A 273 15.64 15.27 -24.78
CA VAL A 273 15.66 13.83 -24.58
C VAL A 273 17.08 13.30 -24.82
N PRO A 274 17.70 12.63 -23.83
CA PRO A 274 19.04 12.05 -23.99
C PRO A 274 19.13 11.12 -25.22
N GLY A 275 20.06 11.42 -26.12
CA GLY A 275 20.26 10.62 -27.34
C GLY A 275 19.38 11.02 -28.53
N GLU A 276 18.27 11.73 -28.30
CA GLU A 276 17.33 12.16 -29.35
C GLU A 276 17.37 13.67 -29.62
N GLY A 277 17.84 14.47 -28.64
CA GLY A 277 17.97 15.91 -28.77
C GLY A 277 16.72 16.67 -28.29
N PHE A 278 16.57 17.91 -28.75
CA PHE A 278 15.43 18.76 -28.36
C PHE A 278 14.16 18.37 -29.12
N GLN A 279 13.05 18.21 -28.39
CA GLN A 279 11.72 17.82 -28.88
C GLN A 279 10.65 18.81 -28.41
N GLU A 280 9.56 18.95 -29.17
CA GLU A 280 8.40 19.75 -28.76
C GLU A 280 7.77 19.10 -27.52
N ALA A 281 7.47 19.88 -26.49
CA ALA A 281 6.84 19.40 -25.27
C ALA A 281 5.35 19.13 -25.51
N ASP A 282 4.86 18.01 -24.97
CA ASP A 282 3.45 17.70 -24.98
C ASP A 282 2.66 18.74 -24.20
N SER A 283 1.44 19.01 -24.69
CA SER A 283 0.56 19.99 -24.07
C SER A 283 -0.91 19.69 -24.26
N LEU A 284 -1.69 20.16 -23.30
CA LEU A 284 -3.14 20.18 -23.28
C LEU A 284 -3.65 21.61 -23.47
N LEU A 285 -4.94 21.76 -23.75
CA LEU A 285 -5.62 23.04 -23.70
C LEU A 285 -6.48 23.09 -22.44
N VAL A 286 -6.10 23.92 -21.49
CA VAL A 286 -6.84 24.17 -20.24
C VAL A 286 -7.37 25.59 -20.33
N ASP A 287 -8.70 25.75 -20.32
CA ASP A 287 -9.39 27.03 -20.53
C ASP A 287 -8.90 27.84 -21.76
N GLY A 288 -8.52 27.11 -22.81
CA GLY A 288 -8.02 27.69 -24.06
C GLY A 288 -6.60 28.26 -23.98
N GLN A 289 -5.89 28.08 -22.85
CA GLN A 289 -4.45 28.28 -22.73
C GLN A 289 -3.71 26.96 -22.95
N ARG A 290 -2.50 27.04 -23.50
CA ARG A 290 -1.65 25.86 -23.68
C ARG A 290 -1.01 25.53 -22.33
N TYR A 291 -1.22 24.30 -21.88
CA TYR A 291 -0.72 23.75 -20.63
C TYR A 291 0.27 22.63 -20.96
N TYR A 292 1.57 22.88 -20.78
CA TYR A 292 2.58 21.87 -21.08
C TYR A 292 2.65 20.84 -19.96
N ILE A 293 2.77 19.57 -20.32
CA ILE A 293 2.68 18.46 -19.38
C ILE A 293 3.99 17.68 -19.23
N ASN A 294 5.08 18.17 -19.81
CA ASN A 294 6.40 17.57 -19.64
C ASN A 294 7.10 18.16 -18.42
N GLU A 295 7.55 17.31 -17.50
CA GLU A 295 8.21 17.74 -16.26
C GLU A 295 9.54 18.45 -16.52
N ASN A 296 10.23 18.13 -17.62
CA ASN A 296 11.49 18.77 -18.03
C ASN A 296 11.29 20.08 -18.83
N ASP A 297 10.07 20.59 -18.92
CA ASP A 297 9.79 21.87 -19.59
C ASP A 297 9.11 22.88 -18.65
N VAL A 298 8.40 22.42 -17.62
CA VAL A 298 7.53 23.26 -16.79
C VAL A 298 7.94 23.24 -15.32
N ARG A 299 8.00 24.42 -14.69
CA ARG A 299 8.14 24.54 -13.23
C ARG A 299 6.83 24.27 -12.51
N ALA A 300 6.93 23.77 -11.28
CA ALA A 300 5.84 23.81 -10.34
C ALA A 300 5.58 25.26 -9.86
N GLU A 301 4.31 25.57 -9.61
CA GLU A 301 3.85 26.72 -8.85
C GLU A 301 3.23 26.21 -7.55
N LEU A 302 3.77 26.64 -6.41
CA LEU A 302 3.26 26.30 -5.09
C LEU A 302 2.34 27.42 -4.59
N THR A 303 1.04 27.11 -4.44
CA THR A 303 0.03 28.08 -4.02
C THR A 303 -0.52 27.74 -2.64
N ASP A 304 -0.29 28.61 -1.67
CA ASP A 304 -0.91 28.48 -0.34
C ASP A 304 -2.40 28.84 -0.43
N ILE A 305 -3.23 27.90 -0.01
CA ILE A 305 -4.68 28.04 0.04
C ILE A 305 -5.08 28.20 1.51
N ALA A 306 -5.57 29.39 1.84
CA ALA A 306 -6.11 29.67 3.17
C ALA A 306 -7.49 29.04 3.32
N ILE A 307 -7.62 28.09 4.25
CA ILE A 307 -8.88 27.46 4.61
C ILE A 307 -9.56 28.31 5.68
N THR A 308 -10.71 28.89 5.35
CA THR A 308 -11.43 29.83 6.24
C THR A 308 -12.84 29.36 6.63
N GLY A 309 -13.24 28.18 6.16
CA GLY A 309 -14.52 27.53 6.46
C GLY A 309 -14.38 26.01 6.44
N THR A 310 -15.47 25.31 6.76
CA THR A 310 -15.52 23.84 6.80
C THR A 310 -15.67 23.24 5.41
N THR A 311 -16.28 23.95 4.47
CA THR A 311 -16.38 23.52 3.07
C THR A 311 -15.51 24.40 2.19
N VAL A 312 -14.58 23.79 1.44
CA VAL A 312 -13.63 24.51 0.59
C VAL A 312 -13.70 23.99 -0.84
N PRO A 313 -14.03 24.85 -1.81
CA PRO A 313 -13.91 24.49 -3.22
C PRO A 313 -12.42 24.46 -3.60
N ILE A 314 -11.99 23.35 -4.18
CA ILE A 314 -10.64 23.13 -4.69
C ILE A 314 -10.75 22.87 -6.20
N THR A 315 -9.91 23.54 -6.97
CA THR A 315 -9.81 23.34 -8.42
C THR A 315 -8.41 22.85 -8.73
N LEU A 316 -8.33 21.66 -9.34
CA LEU A 316 -7.08 21.08 -9.81
C LEU A 316 -7.12 21.04 -11.35
N ASP A 317 -6.16 21.70 -11.98
CA ASP A 317 -5.89 21.52 -13.39
C ASP A 317 -5.30 20.11 -13.64
N PRO A 318 -5.16 19.68 -14.91
CA PRO A 318 -4.65 18.36 -15.24
C PRO A 318 -3.33 18.05 -14.52
N PHE A 319 -3.33 16.94 -13.78
CA PHE A 319 -2.17 16.41 -13.05
C PHE A 319 -1.61 17.31 -11.93
N GLU A 320 -2.39 18.28 -11.46
CA GLU A 320 -2.06 19.03 -10.24
C GLU A 320 -2.31 18.18 -8.98
N VAL A 321 -1.58 18.51 -7.92
CA VAL A 321 -1.70 17.88 -6.60
C VAL A 321 -2.06 18.94 -5.57
N ILE A 322 -2.80 18.58 -4.53
CA ILE A 322 -2.99 19.40 -3.35
C ILE A 322 -2.70 18.58 -2.10
N GLU A 323 -1.89 19.15 -1.21
CA GLU A 323 -1.78 18.71 0.18
C GLU A 323 -2.71 19.57 1.03
N ILE A 324 -3.44 18.95 1.93
CA ILE A 324 -4.24 19.60 2.98
C ILE A 324 -3.73 19.08 4.32
N THR A 325 -3.22 19.98 5.14
CA THR A 325 -2.70 19.68 6.47
C THR A 325 -3.67 20.21 7.51
N PHE A 326 -4.11 19.31 8.39
CA PHE A 326 -5.01 19.56 9.50
C PHE A 326 -4.22 19.53 10.80
N ASP A 327 -4.33 20.57 11.60
CA ASP A 327 -3.89 20.58 12.99
C ASP A 327 -4.95 19.86 13.82
N THR A 328 -4.57 18.69 14.30
CA THR A 328 -5.39 17.83 15.15
C THR A 328 -4.85 17.79 16.57
N SER A 329 -3.91 18.68 16.93
CA SER A 329 -3.39 18.74 18.29
C SER A 329 -4.49 18.99 19.32
N GLY A 330 -4.68 18.02 20.23
CA GLY A 330 -5.75 18.04 21.22
C GLY A 330 -7.13 17.65 20.69
N VAL A 331 -7.18 17.13 19.46
CA VAL A 331 -8.26 16.34 18.88
C VAL A 331 -7.76 14.89 18.95
N ASP A 332 -8.52 14.01 19.56
CA ASP A 332 -8.19 12.59 19.60
C ASP A 332 -8.41 12.05 18.18
N VAL A 333 -7.34 11.90 17.39
CA VAL A 333 -7.45 11.60 15.96
C VAL A 333 -6.74 10.34 15.51
N THR A 334 -5.74 9.82 16.24
CA THR A 334 -5.33 8.41 16.05
C THR A 334 -6.58 7.54 16.21
N GLY A 335 -6.73 6.44 15.48
CA GLY A 335 -7.84 5.50 15.73
C GLY A 335 -8.07 5.30 17.25
N PRO A 336 -9.33 5.09 17.65
CA PRO A 336 -9.90 5.68 18.86
C PRO A 336 -9.18 5.25 20.16
N ASP A 337 -8.21 6.01 20.65
CA ASP A 337 -7.83 5.93 22.08
C ASP A 337 -8.84 6.73 22.97
N GLY A 338 -10.08 6.85 22.48
CA GLY A 338 -11.18 7.62 23.07
C GLY A 338 -12.18 6.80 23.92
N GLY A 339 -12.01 5.49 24.03
CA GLY A 339 -12.68 4.62 25.01
C GLY A 339 -11.87 4.57 26.30
N GLY A 340 -12.51 4.51 27.48
CA GLY A 340 -11.76 4.31 28.71
C GLY A 340 -11.02 2.98 28.67
N ALA A 341 -10.04 2.74 29.56
CA ALA A 341 -9.39 1.44 29.73
C ALA A 341 -10.32 0.31 30.24
N THR A 342 -11.59 0.31 29.82
CA THR A 342 -12.69 -0.53 30.26
C THR A 342 -13.69 -0.70 29.11
N GLY A 343 -13.79 -1.92 28.58
CA GLY A 343 -14.79 -2.30 27.58
C GLY A 343 -16.13 -1.57 27.64
N GLU A 344 -16.43 -0.87 26.56
CA GLU A 344 -17.62 -0.12 26.25
C GLU A 344 -18.73 -0.99 25.64
N ARG A 345 -19.95 -0.43 25.66
CA ARG A 345 -21.06 -0.94 24.85
C ARG A 345 -21.66 0.22 24.07
N ILE A 346 -21.49 0.18 22.77
CA ILE A 346 -21.84 1.24 21.83
C ILE A 346 -22.92 0.72 20.91
N THR A 347 -23.99 1.49 20.76
CA THR A 347 -25.09 1.17 19.85
C THR A 347 -25.36 2.39 18.98
N GLY A 348 -25.34 2.19 17.68
CA GLY A 348 -25.71 3.16 16.65
C GLY A 348 -27.21 3.43 16.63
N SER A 349 -27.68 3.83 15.46
CA SER A 349 -28.98 4.38 15.19
C SER A 349 -29.71 3.52 14.16
N THR A 350 -30.37 4.10 13.16
CA THR A 350 -30.91 3.33 12.02
C THR A 350 -30.54 4.04 10.72
N SER A 351 -29.40 4.71 10.75
CA SER A 351 -28.78 5.49 9.68
C SER A 351 -27.30 5.17 9.73
N ALA A 352 -26.57 5.38 8.65
CA ALA A 352 -25.12 5.21 8.65
C ALA A 352 -24.45 5.90 9.86
N ASP A 353 -23.77 5.10 10.68
CA ASP A 353 -23.08 5.48 11.89
C ASP A 353 -21.58 5.17 11.79
N THR A 354 -20.78 5.85 12.62
CA THR A 354 -19.38 5.51 12.85
C THR A 354 -19.21 5.23 14.33
N LEU A 355 -18.86 4.00 14.66
CA LEU A 355 -18.73 3.48 16.02
C LEU A 355 -17.28 3.05 16.25
N GLU A 356 -16.75 3.40 17.41
CA GLU A 356 -15.34 3.27 17.76
C GLU A 356 -15.24 2.82 19.22
N GLY A 357 -14.71 1.62 19.47
CA GLY A 357 -14.57 1.00 20.79
C GLY A 357 -13.41 1.61 21.58
N GLY A 358 -12.19 1.37 21.11
CA GLY A 358 -10.96 1.93 21.64
C GLY A 358 -10.10 0.94 22.39
N ASP A 359 -9.78 1.23 23.66
CA ASP A 359 -8.93 0.35 24.49
C ASP A 359 -9.78 -0.60 25.36
N GLY A 360 -9.61 -1.91 25.18
CA GLY A 360 -10.21 -2.99 25.96
C GLY A 360 -11.48 -3.57 25.34
N ASP A 361 -11.92 -4.72 25.85
CA ASP A 361 -12.96 -5.56 25.23
C ASP A 361 -14.35 -4.88 25.03
N ASP A 362 -14.62 -4.42 23.82
CA ASP A 362 -15.77 -3.59 23.45
C ASP A 362 -16.96 -4.38 22.87
N THR A 363 -18.12 -3.73 22.81
CA THR A 363 -19.25 -4.24 22.01
C THR A 363 -19.92 -3.13 21.21
N LEU A 364 -19.91 -3.28 19.88
CA LEU A 364 -20.46 -2.33 18.92
C LEU A 364 -21.67 -2.95 18.19
N GLU A 365 -22.77 -2.20 18.11
CA GLU A 365 -23.99 -2.59 17.38
C GLU A 365 -24.41 -1.45 16.43
N GLY A 366 -24.25 -1.62 15.11
CA GLY A 366 -24.59 -0.60 14.08
C GLY A 366 -26.10 -0.42 13.86
N LEU A 367 -26.80 -1.56 13.79
CA LEU A 367 -28.25 -1.74 13.60
C LEU A 367 -28.72 -1.66 12.15
N SER A 368 -28.89 -0.48 11.57
CA SER A 368 -29.33 -0.36 10.18
C SER A 368 -28.71 0.89 9.56
N GLY A 369 -28.46 0.86 8.25
CA GLY A 369 -27.64 1.84 7.57
C GLY A 369 -26.27 1.26 7.29
N ASP A 370 -25.54 1.90 6.37
CA ASP A 370 -24.19 1.47 5.99
C ASP A 370 -23.22 2.01 7.05
N ASP A 371 -22.85 1.18 8.02
CA ASP A 371 -22.15 1.56 9.23
C ASP A 371 -20.64 1.28 9.14
N ARG A 372 -19.83 2.08 9.86
CA ARG A 372 -18.41 1.80 10.10
C ARG A 372 -18.18 1.51 11.57
N LEU A 373 -17.72 0.30 11.88
CA LEU A 373 -17.45 -0.18 13.25
C LEU A 373 -15.96 -0.50 13.39
N VAL A 374 -15.32 0.09 14.40
CA VAL A 374 -13.90 -0.11 14.71
C VAL A 374 -13.79 -0.60 16.15
N GLY A 375 -13.26 -1.81 16.35
CA GLY A 375 -13.00 -2.41 17.66
C GLY A 375 -11.93 -1.61 18.40
N GLY A 376 -10.67 -1.73 17.97
CA GLY A 376 -9.54 -1.06 18.59
C GLY A 376 -8.58 -2.08 19.20
N LYS A 377 -8.08 -1.84 20.41
CA LYS A 377 -7.28 -2.84 21.14
C LYS A 377 -8.20 -3.62 22.08
N GLY A 378 -7.96 -4.90 22.28
CA GLY A 378 -8.75 -5.74 23.18
C GLY A 378 -9.60 -6.74 22.40
N ASP A 379 -10.27 -7.64 23.13
CA ASP A 379 -11.09 -8.67 22.48
C ASP A 379 -12.52 -8.12 22.25
N ASP A 380 -12.80 -7.65 21.04
CA ASP A 380 -13.99 -6.87 20.73
C ASP A 380 -15.13 -7.69 20.11
N SER A 381 -16.35 -7.13 20.14
CA SER A 381 -17.50 -7.71 19.47
C SER A 381 -18.26 -6.66 18.67
N ALA A 382 -18.24 -6.76 17.34
CA ALA A 382 -18.93 -5.85 16.45
C ALA A 382 -20.03 -6.56 15.66
N ASN A 383 -21.20 -5.93 15.52
CA ASN A 383 -22.24 -6.36 14.59
C ASN A 383 -22.78 -5.17 13.78
N GLY A 384 -22.58 -5.20 12.46
CA GLY A 384 -23.03 -4.17 11.51
C GLY A 384 -24.55 -4.02 11.54
N GLY A 385 -25.29 -5.01 11.07
CA GLY A 385 -26.76 -4.98 11.10
C GLY A 385 -27.35 -5.07 9.70
N ASP A 386 -28.27 -4.16 9.34
CA ASP A 386 -28.82 -4.09 7.98
C ASP A 386 -28.10 -2.95 7.22
N GLY A 387 -27.37 -3.22 6.15
CA GLY A 387 -26.62 -2.21 5.38
C GLY A 387 -25.35 -2.79 4.81
N ASP A 388 -24.71 -2.09 3.87
CA ASP A 388 -23.37 -2.48 3.41
C ASP A 388 -22.36 -1.93 4.45
N ASP A 389 -21.97 -2.75 5.43
CA ASP A 389 -21.20 -2.34 6.61
C ASP A 389 -19.69 -2.56 6.46
N ARG A 390 -18.91 -1.83 7.25
CA ARG A 390 -17.45 -1.98 7.36
C ARG A 390 -17.03 -2.21 8.80
N LEU A 391 -16.42 -3.36 9.06
CA LEU A 391 -16.00 -3.79 10.40
C LEU A 391 -14.49 -4.01 10.44
N LEU A 392 -13.81 -3.37 11.40
CA LEU A 392 -12.37 -3.49 11.62
C LEU A 392 -12.12 -3.89 13.08
N GLY A 393 -11.43 -5.02 13.31
CA GLY A 393 -11.07 -5.51 14.64
C GLY A 393 -9.92 -4.72 15.26
N TRP A 394 -8.79 -4.68 14.54
CA TRP A 394 -7.49 -4.12 14.92
C TRP A 394 -6.65 -5.06 15.75
N GLY A 395 -6.69 -5.00 17.08
CA GLY A 395 -5.77 -5.79 17.89
C GLY A 395 -6.47 -6.53 19.00
N GLY A 396 -6.45 -7.86 18.97
CA GLY A 396 -7.08 -8.71 19.96
C GLY A 396 -7.72 -9.91 19.30
N SER A 397 -8.48 -10.71 20.05
CA SER A 397 -9.28 -11.77 19.45
C SER A 397 -10.72 -11.32 19.31
N ASP A 398 -11.09 -10.90 18.12
CA ASP A 398 -12.33 -10.20 17.83
C ASP A 398 -13.44 -11.12 17.30
N TYR A 399 -14.68 -10.71 17.53
CA TYR A 399 -15.86 -11.27 16.89
C TYR A 399 -16.55 -10.20 16.05
N LEU A 400 -16.43 -10.31 14.73
CA LEU A 400 -16.98 -9.33 13.78
C LEU A 400 -18.08 -9.99 12.93
N LYS A 401 -19.26 -9.36 12.89
CA LYS A 401 -20.40 -9.84 12.12
C LYS A 401 -21.00 -8.74 11.25
N GLY A 402 -20.97 -8.90 9.94
CA GLY A 402 -21.52 -7.95 8.97
C GLY A 402 -23.03 -7.78 9.14
N GLY A 403 -23.82 -8.73 8.62
CA GLY A 403 -25.27 -8.71 8.75
C GLY A 403 -25.96 -8.85 7.41
N ASP A 404 -27.00 -8.07 7.16
CA ASP A 404 -27.70 -8.06 5.88
C ASP A 404 -27.10 -6.95 4.99
N GLY A 405 -26.41 -7.28 3.91
CA GLY A 405 -25.74 -6.33 3.02
C GLY A 405 -24.43 -6.92 2.50
N ASN A 406 -23.73 -6.20 1.61
CA ASN A 406 -22.41 -6.63 1.16
C ASN A 406 -21.37 -5.97 2.07
N ASP A 407 -20.86 -6.74 3.01
CA ASP A 407 -20.03 -6.23 4.09
C ASP A 407 -18.53 -6.39 3.79
N LEU A 408 -17.74 -5.47 4.34
CA LEU A 408 -16.29 -5.58 4.39
C LEU A 408 -15.84 -5.78 5.83
N ILE A 409 -15.20 -6.90 6.12
CA ILE A 409 -14.83 -7.31 7.47
C ILE A 409 -13.34 -7.65 7.51
N SER A 410 -12.57 -6.96 8.35
CA SER A 410 -11.14 -7.22 8.58
C SER A 410 -10.85 -7.45 10.05
N GLY A 411 -10.22 -8.58 10.37
CA GLY A 411 -9.74 -8.92 11.72
C GLY A 411 -8.55 -8.06 12.13
N ASN A 412 -7.48 -8.14 11.34
CA ASN A 412 -6.16 -7.53 11.53
C ASN A 412 -5.26 -8.39 12.43
N GLN A 413 -4.94 -7.95 13.66
CA GLN A 413 -4.04 -8.66 14.54
C GLN A 413 -4.83 -9.51 15.54
N GLY A 414 -4.52 -10.81 15.57
CA GLY A 414 -5.00 -11.72 16.60
C GLY A 414 -5.98 -12.74 16.04
N SER A 415 -6.28 -13.77 16.84
CA SER A 415 -7.14 -14.88 16.39
C SER A 415 -8.62 -14.46 16.36
N ASP A 416 -9.15 -14.17 15.17
CA ASP A 416 -10.45 -13.54 14.97
C ASP A 416 -11.55 -14.50 14.51
N THR A 417 -12.80 -14.08 14.68
CA THR A 417 -13.98 -14.75 14.13
C THR A 417 -14.80 -13.77 13.30
N LEU A 418 -14.81 -13.97 11.98
CA LEU A 418 -15.47 -13.10 11.02
C LEU A 418 -16.70 -13.80 10.43
N VAL A 419 -17.83 -13.09 10.38
CA VAL A 419 -19.10 -13.63 9.88
C VAL A 419 -19.77 -12.64 8.93
N GLY A 420 -19.83 -12.95 7.62
CA GLY A 420 -20.48 -12.14 6.59
C GLY A 420 -21.98 -12.00 6.83
N SER A 421 -22.71 -13.12 6.70
CA SER A 421 -24.16 -13.28 6.94
C SER A 421 -25.02 -13.28 5.66
N GLU A 422 -25.79 -12.24 5.33
CA GLU A 422 -26.61 -12.19 4.10
C GLU A 422 -26.06 -11.12 3.15
N GLY A 423 -25.45 -11.52 2.03
CA GLY A 423 -24.95 -10.62 0.99
C GLY A 423 -23.67 -11.16 0.39
N ASP A 424 -23.12 -10.48 -0.61
CA ASP A 424 -21.85 -10.89 -1.23
C ASP A 424 -20.70 -10.21 -0.46
N ASP A 425 -20.17 -10.88 0.57
CA ASP A 425 -19.28 -10.27 1.57
C ASP A 425 -17.79 -10.43 1.23
N THR A 426 -16.94 -9.55 1.78
CA THR A 426 -15.47 -9.69 1.77
C THR A 426 -14.93 -9.77 3.19
N LEU A 427 -14.29 -10.90 3.51
CA LEU A 427 -13.73 -11.20 4.82
C LEU A 427 -12.22 -11.42 4.71
N THR A 428 -11.45 -10.70 5.51
CA THR A 428 -9.99 -10.83 5.61
C THR A 428 -9.56 -11.03 7.06
N GLY A 429 -8.97 -12.18 7.38
CA GLY A 429 -8.45 -12.49 8.71
C GLY A 429 -7.22 -11.64 9.06
N ASN A 430 -6.21 -11.74 8.21
CA ASN A 430 -4.85 -11.18 8.33
C ASN A 430 -3.93 -12.05 9.20
N GLU A 431 -3.47 -11.58 10.36
CA GLU A 431 -2.44 -12.26 11.15
C GLU A 431 -3.05 -13.24 12.16
N GLU A 432 -2.39 -14.39 12.36
CA GLU A 432 -2.76 -15.44 13.33
C GLU A 432 -3.88 -16.37 12.85
N ASP A 433 -4.41 -17.22 13.74
CA ASP A 433 -5.33 -18.31 13.38
C ASP A 433 -6.79 -17.82 13.39
N ASP A 434 -7.40 -17.65 12.21
CA ASP A 434 -8.73 -17.04 12.06
C ASP A 434 -9.87 -18.03 11.70
N GLU A 435 -11.10 -17.66 12.05
CA GLU A 435 -12.33 -18.35 11.63
C GLU A 435 -13.22 -17.42 10.76
N LEU A 436 -13.28 -17.67 9.45
CA LEU A 436 -14.08 -16.89 8.50
C LEU A 436 -15.31 -17.67 8.02
N ASN A 437 -16.48 -17.05 8.11
CA ASN A 437 -17.77 -17.62 7.72
C ASN A 437 -18.55 -16.66 6.79
N GLY A 438 -18.57 -16.93 5.48
CA GLY A 438 -19.28 -16.10 4.48
C GLY A 438 -20.80 -16.13 4.62
N MET A 439 -21.37 -17.34 4.80
CA MET A 439 -22.81 -17.59 5.01
C MET A 439 -23.65 -17.54 3.73
N VAL A 440 -24.38 -16.46 3.43
CA VAL A 440 -25.33 -16.41 2.32
C VAL A 440 -24.95 -15.32 1.34
N GLY A 441 -24.27 -15.70 0.28
CA GLY A 441 -24.03 -14.89 -0.91
C GLY A 441 -22.80 -15.40 -1.62
N ASN A 442 -22.28 -14.64 -2.58
CA ASN A 442 -21.03 -14.98 -3.25
C ASN A 442 -19.89 -14.29 -2.51
N ASP A 443 -19.32 -14.98 -1.54
CA ASP A 443 -18.39 -14.36 -0.59
C ASP A 443 -16.95 -14.48 -1.06
N ARG A 444 -16.11 -13.52 -0.68
CA ARG A 444 -14.66 -13.55 -0.87
C ARG A 444 -13.98 -13.64 0.49
N LEU A 445 -13.25 -14.72 0.73
CA LEU A 445 -12.61 -15.01 2.01
C LEU A 445 -11.09 -15.13 1.82
N SER A 446 -10.32 -14.39 2.60
CA SER A 446 -8.86 -14.48 2.69
C SER A 446 -8.48 -14.71 4.15
N GLY A 447 -7.82 -15.82 4.44
CA GLY A 447 -7.34 -16.11 5.79
C GLY A 447 -6.20 -15.18 6.17
N GLY A 448 -5.15 -15.16 5.35
CA GLY A 448 -3.91 -14.46 5.66
C GLY A 448 -2.91 -15.43 6.32
N PRO A 449 -1.79 -14.94 6.88
CA PRO A 449 -0.84 -15.81 7.56
C PRO A 449 -1.38 -16.42 8.86
N GLY A 450 -1.54 -17.74 8.89
CA GLY A 450 -2.12 -18.39 10.05
C GLY A 450 -2.49 -19.83 9.77
N ALA A 451 -3.08 -20.52 10.75
CA ALA A 451 -3.83 -21.74 10.50
C ALA A 451 -5.33 -21.46 10.49
N ASP A 452 -5.85 -21.09 9.31
CA ASP A 452 -7.19 -20.53 9.19
C ASP A 452 -8.27 -21.56 8.90
N THR A 453 -9.49 -21.26 9.35
CA THR A 453 -10.70 -22.02 9.02
C THR A 453 -11.66 -21.17 8.22
N LEU A 454 -11.80 -21.49 6.93
CA LEU A 454 -12.64 -20.77 5.98
C LEU A 454 -13.90 -21.58 5.63
N THR A 455 -15.07 -20.95 5.71
CA THR A 455 -16.35 -21.57 5.36
C THR A 455 -17.18 -20.62 4.49
N GLY A 456 -17.41 -20.98 3.22
CA GLY A 456 -18.13 -20.14 2.28
C GLY A 456 -19.65 -20.26 2.40
N TRP A 457 -20.15 -21.43 2.80
CA TRP A 457 -21.57 -21.76 2.86
C TRP A 457 -22.28 -21.67 1.50
N ALA A 458 -23.07 -20.61 1.27
CA ALA A 458 -24.21 -20.66 0.37
C ALA A 458 -24.15 -19.78 -0.87
N GLY A 459 -23.03 -19.58 -1.55
CA GLY A 459 -23.06 -19.03 -2.91
C GLY A 459 -21.83 -19.38 -3.69
N ARG A 460 -21.53 -18.65 -4.75
CA ARG A 460 -20.31 -18.94 -5.49
C ARG A 460 -19.18 -18.21 -4.79
N ASP A 461 -18.52 -18.93 -3.91
CA ASP A 461 -17.54 -18.33 -3.01
C ASP A 461 -16.14 -18.37 -3.64
N VAL A 462 -15.34 -17.38 -3.27
CA VAL A 462 -13.95 -17.22 -3.69
C VAL A 462 -13.08 -17.28 -2.44
N PHE A 463 -12.22 -18.29 -2.38
CA PHE A 463 -11.20 -18.41 -1.34
C PHE A 463 -9.88 -17.92 -1.93
N VAL A 464 -9.36 -16.85 -1.38
CA VAL A 464 -8.15 -16.18 -1.86
C VAL A 464 -6.94 -16.79 -1.18
N LEU A 465 -5.89 -17.04 -1.96
CA LEU A 465 -4.58 -17.44 -1.48
C LEU A 465 -3.54 -16.49 -2.06
N GLU A 466 -2.99 -15.66 -1.20
CA GLU A 466 -1.90 -14.73 -1.45
C GLU A 466 -0.60 -15.23 -0.81
N GLU A 467 0.51 -14.57 -1.14
CA GLU A 467 1.81 -14.92 -0.58
C GLU A 467 1.83 -14.75 0.94
N GLY A 468 2.13 -15.83 1.67
CA GLY A 468 2.16 -15.86 3.13
C GLY A 468 0.99 -16.63 3.75
N ASP A 469 -0.11 -16.80 3.03
CA ASP A 469 -1.33 -17.41 3.57
C ASP A 469 -1.10 -18.86 4.01
N LEU A 470 -0.45 -19.65 3.16
CA LEU A 470 -0.26 -21.09 3.39
C LEU A 470 0.88 -21.43 4.38
N THR A 471 1.27 -20.49 5.24
CA THR A 471 2.32 -20.70 6.27
C THR A 471 1.83 -21.59 7.42
N GLY A 472 0.52 -21.62 7.69
CA GLY A 472 -0.11 -22.59 8.58
C GLY A 472 -0.88 -23.72 7.86
N GLU A 473 -1.75 -24.41 8.60
CA GLU A 473 -2.54 -25.55 8.09
C GLU A 473 -3.99 -25.11 7.82
N ASP A 474 -4.20 -24.31 6.79
CA ASP A 474 -5.53 -23.79 6.43
C ASP A 474 -6.51 -24.88 6.05
N VAL A 475 -7.78 -24.63 6.36
CA VAL A 475 -8.89 -25.53 6.09
C VAL A 475 -10.05 -24.76 5.44
N ILE A 476 -10.44 -25.17 4.23
CA ILE A 476 -11.78 -24.83 3.71
C ILE A 476 -12.73 -25.95 4.07
N THR A 477 -13.78 -25.64 4.85
CA THR A 477 -14.63 -26.67 5.46
C THR A 477 -15.71 -27.22 4.54
N ASP A 478 -16.10 -26.47 3.49
CA ASP A 478 -17.28 -26.79 2.68
C ASP A 478 -17.15 -26.53 1.17
N PHE A 479 -15.91 -26.48 0.67
CA PHE A 479 -15.62 -26.26 -0.75
C PHE A 479 -16.48 -27.13 -1.68
N THR A 480 -17.23 -26.50 -2.59
CA THR A 480 -18.12 -27.14 -3.55
C THR A 480 -17.51 -27.12 -4.96
N PRO A 481 -16.93 -28.25 -5.45
CA PRO A 481 -16.27 -28.28 -6.74
C PRO A 481 -17.20 -27.95 -7.91
N GLY A 482 -16.77 -27.00 -8.74
CA GLY A 482 -17.49 -26.51 -9.92
C GLY A 482 -18.51 -25.41 -9.62
N LYS A 483 -18.63 -25.00 -8.36
CA LYS A 483 -19.36 -23.82 -7.93
C LYS A 483 -18.35 -22.79 -7.45
N ASP A 484 -17.59 -23.14 -6.41
CA ASP A 484 -16.67 -22.24 -5.71
C ASP A 484 -15.30 -22.24 -6.40
N VAL A 485 -14.51 -21.21 -6.10
CA VAL A 485 -13.21 -20.95 -6.72
C VAL A 485 -12.15 -20.72 -5.63
N ILE A 486 -10.99 -21.34 -5.80
CA ILE A 486 -9.77 -20.94 -5.09
C ILE A 486 -9.03 -19.99 -6.02
N GLU A 487 -8.95 -18.73 -5.67
CA GLU A 487 -8.11 -17.75 -6.34
C GLU A 487 -6.69 -17.89 -5.81
N VAL A 488 -5.73 -17.96 -6.71
CA VAL A 488 -4.34 -18.29 -6.42
C VAL A 488 -3.49 -17.16 -6.99
N ASP A 489 -3.02 -16.28 -6.11
CA ASP A 489 -1.98 -15.29 -6.37
C ASP A 489 -0.72 -15.69 -5.60
N LEU A 490 -0.23 -16.90 -5.90
CA LEU A 490 0.91 -17.51 -5.23
C LEU A 490 2.14 -17.54 -6.14
N PRO A 491 3.30 -17.05 -5.68
CA PRO A 491 4.50 -17.01 -6.49
C PRO A 491 4.94 -18.42 -6.97
N GLY A 492 5.06 -18.58 -8.29
CA GLY A 492 5.50 -19.82 -8.92
C GLY A 492 4.41 -20.90 -9.05
N ILE A 493 3.14 -20.53 -8.85
CA ILE A 493 1.98 -21.37 -9.10
C ILE A 493 1.17 -20.77 -10.25
N ASP A 494 1.52 -21.18 -11.48
CA ASP A 494 0.96 -20.56 -12.69
C ASP A 494 -0.28 -21.32 -13.20
N ASP A 495 -0.35 -22.63 -12.94
CA ASP A 495 -1.50 -23.44 -13.32
C ASP A 495 -1.65 -24.72 -12.47
N LEU A 496 -2.71 -25.49 -12.77
CA LEU A 496 -3.01 -26.76 -12.08
C LEU A 496 -1.87 -27.78 -12.07
N SER A 497 -0.91 -27.70 -13.00
CA SER A 497 0.22 -28.63 -13.06
C SER A 497 1.26 -28.39 -11.95
N ASP A 498 1.22 -27.22 -11.32
CA ASP A 498 2.05 -26.87 -10.16
C ASP A 498 1.44 -27.39 -8.84
N LEU A 499 0.19 -27.87 -8.88
CA LEU A 499 -0.52 -28.39 -7.73
C LEU A 499 -0.38 -29.91 -7.59
N THR A 500 -0.24 -30.38 -6.35
CA THR A 500 -0.35 -31.81 -6.03
C THR A 500 -1.50 -32.08 -5.08
N PHE A 501 -2.17 -33.21 -5.27
CA PHE A 501 -3.39 -33.56 -4.55
C PHE A 501 -3.22 -34.90 -3.84
N SER A 502 -3.55 -34.96 -2.56
CA SER A 502 -3.58 -36.20 -1.77
C SER A 502 -4.87 -36.31 -0.97
N THR A 503 -5.33 -37.53 -0.75
CA THR A 503 -6.49 -37.80 0.10
C THR A 503 -6.02 -38.04 1.53
N GLU A 504 -6.72 -37.44 2.48
CA GLU A 504 -6.63 -37.72 3.91
C GLU A 504 -7.97 -38.20 4.45
N ASP A 505 -8.01 -38.61 5.72
CA ASP A 505 -9.23 -39.18 6.33
C ASP A 505 -10.40 -38.17 6.32
N ASP A 506 -10.10 -36.86 6.38
CA ASP A 506 -11.08 -35.78 6.51
C ASP A 506 -11.23 -34.89 5.26
N GLY A 507 -10.54 -35.19 4.15
CA GLY A 507 -10.65 -34.37 2.93
C GLY A 507 -9.58 -34.60 1.87
N ILE A 508 -9.38 -33.58 1.04
CA ILE A 508 -8.30 -33.51 0.04
C ILE A 508 -7.31 -32.42 0.43
N ILE A 509 -6.05 -32.79 0.61
CA ILE A 509 -4.97 -31.81 0.71
C ILE A 509 -4.56 -31.38 -0.70
N VAL A 510 -4.57 -30.08 -0.94
CA VAL A 510 -3.99 -29.42 -2.11
C VAL A 510 -2.66 -28.81 -1.67
N ARG A 511 -1.56 -29.21 -2.31
CA ARG A 511 -0.24 -28.62 -2.06
C ARG A 511 0.16 -27.72 -3.22
N PHE A 512 0.54 -26.50 -2.90
CA PHE A 512 0.89 -25.43 -3.82
C PHE A 512 2.42 -25.33 -3.92
N GLY A 513 3.06 -26.36 -4.47
CA GLY A 513 4.51 -26.43 -4.56
C GLY A 513 5.19 -26.31 -3.18
N THR A 514 6.02 -25.27 -3.03
CA THR A 514 6.70 -24.92 -1.77
C THR A 514 5.94 -23.92 -0.92
N GLN A 515 4.86 -23.32 -1.42
CA GLN A 515 4.10 -22.27 -0.73
C GLN A 515 3.37 -22.80 0.49
N GLY A 516 2.95 -24.06 0.46
CA GLY A 516 2.29 -24.72 1.59
C GLY A 516 1.17 -25.64 1.15
N SER A 517 0.19 -25.84 2.02
CA SER A 517 -0.93 -26.73 1.72
C SER A 517 -2.22 -26.32 2.39
N LEU A 518 -3.31 -26.52 1.64
CA LEU A 518 -4.67 -26.28 2.05
C LEU A 518 -5.43 -27.60 2.18
N LEU A 519 -6.17 -27.78 3.27
CA LEU A 519 -7.11 -28.89 3.42
C LEU A 519 -8.48 -28.46 2.91
N LEU A 520 -8.98 -29.14 1.87
CA LEU A 520 -10.39 -29.08 1.49
C LEU A 520 -11.14 -30.19 2.21
N GLN A 521 -11.84 -29.83 3.27
CA GLN A 521 -12.55 -30.79 4.11
C GLN A 521 -13.78 -31.37 3.40
N GLY A 522 -14.11 -32.64 3.69
CA GLY A 522 -15.36 -33.26 3.27
C GLY A 522 -15.21 -34.47 2.33
N ASP A 523 -16.35 -35.04 1.91
CA ASP A 523 -16.42 -36.21 1.03
C ASP A 523 -16.16 -35.82 -0.44
N LEU A 524 -14.92 -35.40 -0.70
CA LEU A 524 -14.43 -34.93 -1.99
C LEU A 524 -13.61 -35.99 -2.70
N ARG A 525 -13.52 -35.87 -4.03
CA ARG A 525 -12.62 -36.69 -4.85
C ARG A 525 -11.64 -35.77 -5.55
N ILE A 526 -10.38 -36.21 -5.63
CA ILE A 526 -9.34 -35.50 -6.38
C ILE A 526 -9.79 -35.18 -7.82
N SER A 527 -10.53 -36.08 -8.48
CA SER A 527 -11.02 -35.84 -9.86
C SER A 527 -12.05 -34.71 -9.98
N ASP A 528 -12.75 -34.41 -8.88
CA ASP A 528 -13.77 -33.37 -8.83
C ASP A 528 -13.13 -32.01 -8.46
N VAL A 529 -12.10 -32.03 -7.60
CA VAL A 529 -11.28 -30.87 -7.17
C VAL A 529 -10.26 -30.44 -8.23
N ASN A 530 -9.46 -31.35 -8.78
CA ASN A 530 -8.42 -31.05 -9.78
C ASN A 530 -9.07 -30.78 -11.16
N ALA A 531 -9.64 -29.59 -11.31
CA ALA A 531 -10.30 -29.12 -12.52
C ALA A 531 -10.15 -27.60 -12.64
N ALA A 532 -9.85 -27.11 -13.85
CA ALA A 532 -9.49 -25.70 -14.08
C ALA A 532 -10.61 -24.68 -13.80
N ARG A 533 -11.82 -25.16 -13.49
CA ARG A 533 -12.95 -24.30 -13.13
C ARG A 533 -13.01 -23.98 -11.63
N ASN A 534 -12.25 -24.72 -10.82
CA ASN A 534 -12.20 -24.61 -9.37
C ASN A 534 -11.05 -23.71 -8.90
N PHE A 535 -10.19 -23.29 -9.82
CA PHE A 535 -9.00 -22.49 -9.54
C PHE A 535 -8.96 -21.33 -10.52
N SER A 536 -8.60 -20.15 -10.03
CA SER A 536 -8.24 -18.98 -10.82
C SER A 536 -6.80 -18.63 -10.49
N PHE A 537 -5.90 -18.65 -11.47
CA PHE A 537 -4.49 -18.26 -11.30
C PHE A 537 -4.34 -16.86 -11.87
N VAL A 538 -3.83 -15.93 -11.06
CA VAL A 538 -3.76 -14.50 -11.37
C VAL A 538 -2.41 -14.12 -11.99
#